data_AF-F4XGJ6-F1
#
_entry.id   AF-F4XGJ6-F1
#
_cell.length_a   1.000
_cell.length_b   1.000
_cell.length_c   1.000
_cell.angle_alpha   90.00
_cell.angle_beta   90.00
_cell.angle_gamma   90.00
#
_symmetry.space_group_name_H-M   'P 1'
#
loop_
_entity.id
_entity.type
_entity.pdbx_description
1 polymer ?
#
loop_
_entity_poly.entity_id
_entity_poly.type
_entity_poly.pdbx_seq_one_letter_code
_entity_poly.pdbx_strand_id
1 'polypeptide(L)'
;MNRTEEIELLEQLEQWNSKDEYSQCIQAIEAIPEQERGYLLTVKLSRAYSNLAVLGDHGVHGTDGEVDGDLIRHAIDLLESVRTQGENDPYWNSRMGYSCLMAYRSAATAYEYAKCWLALAPDAPAAQKLVRDCEEYLEEEKALELDLKEREEIIRKETPDDVKKGGYL
;
A
#
# COMPACT_ATOMS: atom_id res chain seq x y z
N MET A 1 -5.12 -23.58 16.69
CA MET A 1 -3.64 -23.71 16.80
C MET A 1 -3.17 -23.39 18.22
N ASN A 2 -2.13 -24.05 18.74
CA ASN A 2 -1.54 -23.74 20.05
C ASN A 2 -0.39 -22.72 19.95
N ARG A 3 0.06 -22.16 21.07
CA ARG A 3 1.07 -21.08 21.09
C ARG A 3 2.44 -21.51 20.54
N THR A 4 2.85 -22.76 20.74
CA THR A 4 4.13 -23.27 20.23
C THR A 4 4.08 -23.42 18.72
N GLU A 5 2.99 -24.01 18.20
CA GLU A 5 2.75 -24.13 16.75
C GLU A 5 2.72 -22.75 16.08
N GLU A 6 2.11 -21.74 16.71
CA GLU A 6 2.10 -20.37 16.20
C GLU A 6 3.51 -19.78 16.10
N ILE A 7 4.35 -19.96 17.12
CA ILE A 7 5.72 -19.44 17.13
C ILE A 7 6.55 -20.11 16.03
N GLU A 8 6.49 -21.44 15.94
CA GLU A 8 7.21 -22.20 14.90
C GLU A 8 6.77 -21.78 13.49
N LEU A 9 5.46 -21.57 13.29
CA LEU A 9 4.94 -21.05 12.04
C LEU A 9 5.47 -19.64 11.75
N LEU A 10 5.41 -18.72 12.72
CA LEU A 10 5.91 -17.35 12.55
C LEU A 10 7.41 -17.33 12.17
N GLU A 11 8.23 -18.18 12.79
CA GLU A 11 9.63 -18.34 12.43
C GLU A 11 9.80 -18.87 11.00
N GLN A 12 8.99 -19.85 10.59
CA GLN A 12 9.00 -20.39 9.24
C GLN A 12 8.58 -19.35 8.19
N LEU A 13 7.58 -18.52 8.50
CA LEU A 13 7.13 -17.42 7.65
C LEU A 13 8.23 -16.38 7.42
N GLU A 14 9.06 -16.08 8.42
CA GLU A 14 10.22 -15.19 8.23
C GLU A 14 11.27 -15.81 7.32
N GLN A 15 11.52 -17.12 7.43
CA GLN A 15 12.46 -17.81 6.55
C GLN A 15 12.01 -17.77 5.09
N TRP A 16 10.75 -18.10 4.81
CA TRP A 16 10.20 -18.03 3.45
C TRP A 16 10.18 -16.59 2.93
N ASN A 17 9.76 -15.63 3.76
CA ASN A 17 9.80 -14.22 3.36
C ASN A 17 11.21 -13.75 3.01
N SER A 18 12.25 -14.21 3.71
CA SER A 18 13.65 -13.83 3.41
C SER A 18 14.18 -14.40 2.09
N LYS A 19 13.50 -15.41 1.52
CA LYS A 19 13.81 -16.05 0.24
C LYS A 19 12.87 -15.61 -0.88
N ASP A 20 12.04 -14.60 -0.61
CA ASP A 20 10.97 -14.15 -1.49
C ASP A 20 9.98 -15.26 -1.85
N GLU A 21 9.71 -16.18 -0.91
CA GLU A 21 8.74 -17.28 -1.05
C GLU A 21 7.38 -16.85 -0.44
N TYR A 22 6.78 -15.81 -1.02
CA TYR A 22 5.57 -15.17 -0.51
C TYR A 22 4.33 -16.05 -0.70
N SER A 23 4.23 -16.77 -1.82
CA SER A 23 3.15 -17.72 -2.05
C SER A 23 3.12 -18.84 -1.00
N GLN A 24 4.28 -19.29 -0.52
CA GLN A 24 4.35 -20.30 0.54
C GLN A 24 3.84 -19.74 1.88
N CYS A 25 4.17 -18.49 2.19
CA CYS A 25 3.62 -17.80 3.36
C CYS A 25 2.09 -17.72 3.29
N ILE A 26 1.55 -17.33 2.14
CA ILE A 26 0.10 -17.24 1.91
C ILE A 26 -0.55 -18.60 2.12
N GLN A 27 -0.08 -19.64 1.41
CA GLN A 27 -0.64 -20.99 1.51
C GLN A 27 -0.64 -21.53 2.94
N ALA A 28 0.44 -21.32 3.69
CA ALA A 28 0.56 -21.80 5.06
C ALA A 28 -0.41 -21.10 6.02
N ILE A 29 -0.57 -19.79 5.90
CA ILE A 29 -1.50 -19.04 6.76
C ILE A 29 -2.95 -19.28 6.33
N GLU A 30 -3.21 -19.38 5.02
CA GLU A 30 -4.57 -19.59 4.52
C GLU A 30 -5.15 -20.97 4.87
N ALA A 31 -4.28 -21.97 5.07
CA ALA A 31 -4.68 -23.28 5.58
C ALA A 31 -5.30 -23.21 7.00
N ILE A 32 -5.02 -22.14 7.75
CA ILE A 32 -5.64 -21.88 9.05
C ILE A 32 -6.99 -21.18 8.82
N PRO A 33 -8.09 -21.64 9.45
CA PRO A 33 -9.37 -20.95 9.37
C PRO A 33 -9.26 -19.49 9.80
N GLU A 34 -9.91 -18.57 9.08
CA GLU A 34 -9.81 -17.13 9.33
C GLU A 34 -10.09 -16.75 10.80
N GLN A 35 -11.04 -17.44 11.45
CA GLN A 35 -11.40 -17.18 12.85
C GLN A 35 -10.31 -17.58 13.85
N GLU A 36 -9.38 -18.43 13.43
CA GLU A 36 -8.21 -18.86 14.20
C GLU A 36 -6.96 -18.03 13.88
N ARG A 37 -6.99 -17.18 12.84
CA ARG A 37 -5.87 -16.29 12.52
C ARG A 37 -5.86 -15.13 13.52
N GLY A 38 -4.94 -15.19 14.47
CA GLY A 38 -4.68 -14.07 15.36
C GLY A 38 -4.11 -12.86 14.62
N TYR A 39 -4.04 -11.72 15.32
CA TYR A 39 -3.49 -10.46 14.81
C TYR A 39 -2.20 -10.62 14.00
N LEU A 40 -1.20 -11.29 14.58
CA LEU A 40 0.12 -11.43 13.98
C LEU A 40 0.06 -12.18 12.65
N LEU A 41 -0.68 -13.29 12.59
CA LEU A 41 -0.84 -14.06 11.35
C LEU A 41 -1.56 -13.24 10.27
N THR A 42 -2.58 -12.46 10.63
CA THR A 42 -3.27 -11.58 9.67
C THR A 42 -2.33 -10.51 9.11
N VAL A 43 -1.48 -9.89 9.94
CA VAL A 43 -0.48 -8.92 9.47
C VAL A 43 0.59 -9.59 8.59
N LYS A 44 1.02 -10.82 8.93
CA LYS A 44 1.98 -11.59 8.12
C LYS A 44 1.38 -12.03 6.79
N LEU A 45 0.09 -12.37 6.75
CA LEU A 45 -0.63 -12.69 5.53
C LEU A 45 -0.73 -11.47 4.63
N SER A 46 -1.13 -10.32 5.17
CA SER A 46 -1.11 -9.05 4.44
C SER A 46 0.27 -8.74 3.87
N ARG A 47 1.34 -8.94 4.65
CA ARG A 47 2.71 -8.76 4.16
C ARG A 47 2.98 -9.63 2.94
N ALA A 48 2.64 -10.91 3.02
CA ALA A 48 2.91 -11.86 1.96
C ALA A 48 2.16 -11.47 0.68
N TYR A 49 0.89 -11.08 0.78
CA TYR A 49 0.13 -10.58 -0.36
C TYR A 49 0.72 -9.32 -0.99
N SER A 50 1.05 -8.30 -0.18
CA SER A 50 1.59 -7.06 -0.76
C SER A 50 3.00 -7.22 -1.30
N ASN A 51 3.82 -8.11 -0.71
CA ASN A 51 5.11 -8.45 -1.29
C ASN A 51 4.95 -9.24 -2.60
N LEU A 52 4.04 -10.21 -2.67
CA LEU A 52 3.76 -10.94 -3.91
C LEU A 52 3.24 -10.00 -5.00
N ALA A 53 2.38 -9.04 -4.65
CA ALA A 53 1.84 -8.05 -5.58
C ALA A 53 2.95 -7.19 -6.22
N VAL A 54 3.94 -6.78 -5.43
CA VAL A 54 5.00 -5.84 -5.85
C VAL A 54 6.19 -6.56 -6.48
N LEU A 55 6.66 -7.63 -5.84
CA LEU A 55 7.94 -8.28 -6.16
C LEU A 55 7.77 -9.58 -6.94
N GLY A 56 6.63 -10.27 -6.76
CA GLY A 56 6.48 -11.66 -7.16
C GLY A 56 7.36 -12.61 -6.32
N ASP A 57 7.14 -13.91 -6.42
CA ASP A 57 8.05 -14.88 -5.80
C ASP A 57 9.44 -14.78 -6.44
N HIS A 58 10.50 -14.89 -5.63
CA HIS A 58 11.89 -14.78 -6.09
C HIS A 58 12.20 -13.49 -6.87
N GLY A 59 11.43 -12.42 -6.65
CA GLY A 59 11.64 -11.11 -7.27
C GLY A 59 11.39 -11.08 -8.78
N VAL A 60 10.54 -11.98 -9.31
CA VAL A 60 10.28 -12.08 -10.76
C VAL A 60 9.78 -10.80 -11.41
N HIS A 61 9.16 -9.89 -10.67
CA HIS A 61 8.69 -8.60 -11.19
C HIS A 61 9.82 -7.57 -11.38
N GLY A 62 10.95 -7.73 -10.69
CA GLY A 62 12.03 -6.73 -10.71
C GLY A 62 11.59 -5.38 -10.13
N THR A 63 12.23 -4.29 -10.57
CA THR A 63 11.93 -2.92 -10.09
C THR A 63 10.82 -2.21 -10.84
N ASP A 64 10.54 -2.67 -12.07
CA ASP A 64 9.66 -1.98 -13.02
C ASP A 64 8.39 -2.80 -13.32
N GLY A 65 8.16 -3.88 -12.54
CA GLY A 65 7.00 -4.72 -12.68
C GLY A 65 5.73 -4.00 -12.25
N GLU A 66 4.64 -4.26 -12.98
CA GLU A 66 3.32 -3.77 -12.61
C GLU A 66 2.88 -4.40 -11.29
N VAL A 67 2.40 -3.57 -10.37
CA VAL A 67 1.85 -4.04 -9.09
C VAL A 67 0.52 -4.74 -9.36
N ASP A 68 0.36 -5.95 -8.83
CA ASP A 68 -0.93 -6.64 -8.86
C ASP A 68 -1.95 -5.89 -7.96
N GLY A 69 -2.86 -5.17 -8.60
CA GLY A 69 -3.87 -4.34 -7.97
C GLY A 69 -4.92 -5.10 -7.14
N ASP A 70 -5.11 -6.40 -7.40
CA ASP A 70 -6.06 -7.22 -6.64
C ASP A 70 -5.39 -7.75 -5.37
N LEU A 71 -4.15 -8.24 -5.48
CA LEU A 71 -3.37 -8.70 -4.32
C LEU A 71 -3.08 -7.56 -3.34
N ILE A 72 -2.71 -6.37 -3.83
CA ILE A 72 -2.42 -5.22 -2.95
C ILE A 72 -3.67 -4.75 -2.20
N ARG A 73 -4.83 -4.76 -2.85
CA ARG A 73 -6.11 -4.40 -2.23
C ARG A 73 -6.51 -5.42 -1.16
N HIS A 74 -6.33 -6.70 -1.46
CA HIS A 74 -6.58 -7.74 -0.49
C HIS A 74 -5.65 -7.63 0.73
N ALA A 75 -4.38 -7.27 0.53
CA ALA A 75 -3.45 -7.00 1.63
C ALA A 75 -3.92 -5.85 2.54
N ILE A 76 -4.52 -4.80 1.96
CA ILE A 76 -5.12 -3.68 2.71
C ILE A 76 -6.36 -4.16 3.47
N ASP A 77 -7.26 -4.90 2.83
CA ASP A 77 -8.48 -5.42 3.48
C ASP A 77 -8.15 -6.27 4.72
N LEU A 78 -7.09 -7.08 4.65
CA LEU A 78 -6.58 -7.85 5.79
C LEU A 78 -6.09 -6.95 6.92
N LEU A 79 -5.34 -5.88 6.63
CA LEU A 79 -4.88 -4.93 7.66
C LEU A 79 -6.05 -4.17 8.29
N GLU A 80 -7.01 -3.74 7.48
CA GLU A 80 -8.23 -3.07 7.93
C GLU A 80 -9.05 -3.95 8.87
N SER A 81 -9.15 -5.25 8.60
CA SER A 81 -9.87 -6.20 9.45
C SER A 81 -9.35 -6.26 10.90
N VAL A 82 -8.07 -5.91 11.10
CA VAL A 82 -7.40 -5.90 12.42
C VAL A 82 -6.98 -4.51 12.87
N ARG A 83 -7.54 -3.45 12.27
CA ARG A 83 -7.22 -2.05 12.58
C ARG A 83 -7.26 -1.73 14.08
N THR A 84 -8.28 -2.18 14.78
CA THR A 84 -8.46 -1.90 16.23
C THR A 84 -7.33 -2.47 17.10
N GLN A 85 -6.64 -3.50 16.62
CA GLN A 85 -5.47 -4.08 17.27
C GLN A 85 -4.17 -3.41 16.80
N GLY A 86 -4.12 -2.97 15.53
CA GLY A 86 -2.89 -2.54 14.87
C GLY A 86 -2.64 -1.03 14.78
N GLU A 87 -3.62 -0.16 15.01
CA GLU A 87 -3.43 1.29 14.80
C GLU A 87 -2.32 1.92 15.67
N ASN A 88 -2.01 1.31 16.82
CA ASN A 88 -0.91 1.71 17.71
C ASN A 88 0.35 0.83 17.57
N ASP A 89 0.39 -0.07 16.57
CA ASP A 89 1.55 -0.90 16.25
C ASP A 89 2.35 -0.27 15.10
N PRO A 90 3.64 0.06 15.30
CA PRO A 90 4.47 0.61 14.24
C PRO A 90 4.59 -0.34 13.04
N TYR A 91 4.59 -1.65 13.24
CA TYR A 91 4.71 -2.60 12.14
C TYR A 91 3.45 -2.63 11.27
N TRP A 92 2.26 -2.62 11.86
CA TRP A 92 1.00 -2.52 11.11
C TRP A 92 0.91 -1.21 10.33
N ASN A 93 1.27 -0.07 10.94
CA ASN A 93 1.30 1.22 10.25
C ASN A 93 2.31 1.21 9.08
N SER A 94 3.47 0.55 9.25
CA SER A 94 4.42 0.37 8.14
C SER A 94 3.80 -0.41 6.97
N ARG A 95 3.06 -1.49 7.24
CA ARG A 95 2.41 -2.31 6.19
C ARG A 95 1.29 -1.55 5.50
N MET A 96 0.50 -0.78 6.25
CA MET A 96 -0.53 0.09 5.67
C MET A 96 0.08 1.18 4.81
N GLY A 97 1.13 1.86 5.28
CA GLY A 97 1.80 2.93 4.55
C GLY A 97 2.32 2.47 3.19
N TYR A 98 3.11 1.39 3.16
CA TYR A 98 3.61 0.84 1.89
C TYR A 98 2.49 0.31 0.98
N SER A 99 1.49 -0.40 1.55
CA SER A 99 0.42 -0.97 0.71
C SER A 99 -0.44 0.13 0.10
N CYS A 100 -0.75 1.19 0.84
CA CYS A 100 -1.49 2.35 0.32
C CYS A 100 -0.71 3.09 -0.77
N LEU A 101 0.62 3.22 -0.62
CA LEU A 101 1.46 3.87 -1.62
C LEU A 101 1.43 3.13 -2.96
N MET A 102 1.35 1.80 -2.93
CA MET A 102 1.29 0.96 -4.13
C MET A 102 -0.12 0.83 -4.70
N ALA A 103 -1.15 0.93 -3.86
CA ALA A 103 -2.55 0.73 -4.27
C ALA A 103 -3.20 1.98 -4.85
N TYR A 104 -2.81 3.16 -4.39
CA TYR A 104 -3.50 4.41 -4.70
C TYR A 104 -2.65 5.33 -5.56
N ARG A 105 -3.31 6.09 -6.43
CA ARG A 105 -2.65 7.09 -7.28
C ARG A 105 -2.01 8.23 -6.45
N SER A 106 -2.62 8.57 -5.31
CA SER A 106 -2.13 9.63 -4.44
C SER A 106 -1.43 9.05 -3.23
N ALA A 107 -0.30 9.65 -2.85
CA ALA A 107 0.45 9.28 -1.65
C ALA A 107 -0.22 9.75 -0.34
N ALA A 108 -1.33 10.49 -0.39
CA ALA A 108 -1.96 11.08 0.79
C ALA A 108 -2.31 10.06 1.89
N THR A 109 -2.91 8.94 1.53
CA THR A 109 -3.26 7.89 2.51
C THR A 109 -2.02 7.21 3.07
N ALA A 110 -1.02 6.94 2.23
CA ALA A 110 0.25 6.38 2.66
C ALA A 110 0.96 7.32 3.66
N TYR A 111 0.91 8.63 3.41
CA TYR A 111 1.52 9.65 4.25
C TYR A 111 0.98 9.66 5.67
N GLU A 112 -0.33 9.52 5.85
CA GLU A 112 -0.93 9.46 7.19
C GLU A 112 -0.42 8.27 8.00
N TYR A 113 -0.37 7.07 7.40
CA TYR A 113 0.20 5.90 8.07
C TYR A 113 1.71 6.01 8.28
N ALA A 114 2.44 6.62 7.35
CA ALA A 114 3.88 6.87 7.50
C ALA A 114 4.17 7.79 8.68
N LYS A 115 3.37 8.85 8.88
CA LYS A 115 3.46 9.73 10.05
C LYS A 115 3.12 9.00 11.34
N CYS A 116 2.07 8.19 11.37
CA CYS A 116 1.74 7.37 12.54
C CYS A 116 2.87 6.40 12.88
N TRP A 117 3.43 5.70 11.89
CA TRP A 117 4.59 4.83 12.07
C TRP A 117 5.78 5.60 12.64
N LEU A 118 6.13 6.75 12.06
CA LEU A 118 7.24 7.57 12.53
C LEU A 118 7.02 8.10 13.96
N ALA A 119 5.79 8.45 14.32
CA ALA A 119 5.46 8.87 15.68
C ALA A 119 5.63 7.73 16.70
N LEU A 120 5.25 6.50 16.33
CA LEU A 120 5.39 5.31 17.17
C LEU A 120 6.84 4.80 17.22
N ALA A 121 7.63 5.01 16.18
CA ALA A 121 9.03 4.58 16.08
C ALA A 121 9.93 5.65 15.44
N PRO A 122 10.27 6.74 16.18
CA PRO A 122 11.00 7.89 15.63
C PRO A 122 12.40 7.56 15.08
N ASP A 123 13.04 6.55 15.68
CA ASP A 123 14.40 6.11 15.32
C ASP A 123 14.41 5.16 14.10
N ALA A 124 13.25 4.80 13.54
CA ALA A 124 13.16 3.91 12.39
C ALA A 124 13.51 4.66 11.09
N PRO A 125 14.66 4.36 10.43
CA PRO A 125 15.06 5.09 9.22
C PRO A 125 14.09 4.86 8.06
N ALA A 126 13.45 3.68 8.01
CA ALA A 126 12.46 3.34 7.00
C ALA A 126 11.16 4.16 7.15
N ALA A 127 10.74 4.47 8.38
CA ALA A 127 9.58 5.35 8.61
C ALA A 127 9.87 6.77 8.12
N GLN A 128 11.06 7.29 8.45
CA GLN A 128 11.52 8.60 7.98
C GLN A 128 11.62 8.65 6.45
N LYS A 129 12.10 7.57 5.83
CA LYS A 129 12.17 7.47 4.37
C LYS A 129 10.77 7.51 3.75
N LEU A 130 9.84 6.70 4.23
CA LEU A 130 8.49 6.65 3.68
C LEU A 130 7.76 7.99 3.81
N VAL A 131 7.94 8.71 4.92
CA VAL A 131 7.43 10.09 5.09
C VAL A 131 7.97 11.01 4.00
N ARG A 132 9.29 11.03 3.78
CA ARG A 132 9.93 11.87 2.74
C ARG A 132 9.48 11.48 1.33
N ASP A 133 9.43 10.18 1.02
CA ASP A 133 8.97 9.70 -0.28
C ASP A 133 7.53 10.17 -0.54
N CYS A 134 6.63 10.09 0.46
CA CYS A 134 5.26 10.59 0.33
C CYS A 134 5.20 12.11 0.15
N GLU A 135 6.07 12.87 0.83
CA GLU A 135 6.15 14.33 0.66
C GLU A 135 6.56 14.70 -0.76
N GLU A 136 7.58 14.03 -1.33
CA GLU A 136 8.01 14.23 -2.72
C GLU A 136 6.86 13.93 -3.70
N TYR A 137 6.21 12.77 -3.58
CA TYR A 137 5.08 12.43 -4.46
C TYR A 137 3.92 13.42 -4.35
N LEU A 138 3.59 13.88 -3.14
CA LEU A 138 2.53 14.88 -2.95
C LEU A 138 2.88 16.25 -3.54
N GLU A 139 4.17 16.62 -3.58
CA GLU A 139 4.63 17.83 -4.27
C GLU A 139 4.51 17.69 -5.78
N GLU A 140 4.92 16.54 -6.34
CA GLU A 140 4.76 16.24 -7.77
C GLU A 140 3.28 16.22 -8.19
N GLU A 141 2.41 15.58 -7.41
CA GLU A 141 0.96 15.57 -7.62
C GLU A 141 0.39 16.99 -7.72
N LYS A 142 0.79 17.89 -6.80
CA LYS A 142 0.36 19.29 -6.82
C LYS A 142 0.88 20.03 -8.05
N ALA A 143 2.14 19.80 -8.45
CA ALA A 143 2.72 20.42 -9.63
C ALA A 143 1.98 19.99 -10.91
N LEU A 144 1.65 18.71 -11.03
CA LEU A 144 0.86 18.17 -12.14
C LEU A 144 -0.56 18.75 -12.16
N GLU A 145 -1.22 18.87 -11.00
CA GLU A 145 -2.55 19.47 -10.92
C GLU A 145 -2.55 20.94 -11.39
N LEU A 146 -1.51 21.69 -11.05
CA LEU A 146 -1.33 23.08 -11.51
C LEU A 146 -1.12 23.15 -13.03
N ASP A 147 -0.21 22.35 -13.59
CA ASP A 147 0.03 22.30 -15.04
C ASP A 147 -1.25 21.90 -15.81
N LEU A 148 -2.03 20.95 -15.31
CA LEU A 148 -3.33 20.59 -15.90
C LEU A 148 -4.32 21.76 -15.90
N LYS A 149 -4.44 22.48 -14.77
CA LYS A 149 -5.32 23.66 -14.69
C LYS A 149 -4.89 24.77 -15.66
N GLU A 150 -3.60 25.03 -15.78
CA GLU A 150 -3.07 26.01 -16.72
C GLU A 150 -3.39 25.62 -18.17
N ARG A 151 -3.21 24.34 -18.53
CA ARG A 151 -3.58 23.81 -19.86
C ARG A 151 -5.07 23.93 -20.14
N GLU A 152 -5.92 23.59 -19.17
CA GLU A 152 -7.39 23.74 -19.29
C GLU A 152 -7.79 25.20 -19.48
N GLU A 153 -7.13 26.14 -18.83
CA GLU A 153 -7.37 27.58 -19.02
C GLU A 153 -6.94 28.07 -20.40
N ILE A 154 -5.80 27.60 -20.93
CA ILE A 154 -5.36 27.93 -22.30
C ILE A 154 -6.39 27.41 -23.31
N ILE A 155 -6.79 26.14 -23.20
CA ILE A 155 -7.80 25.53 -24.08
C ILE A 155 -9.10 26.34 -24.03
N ARG A 156 -9.57 26.72 -22.85
CA ARG A 156 -10.79 27.53 -22.68
C ARG A 156 -10.68 28.90 -23.36
N LYS A 157 -9.50 29.53 -23.36
CA LYS A 157 -9.26 30.82 -24.02
C LYS A 157 -9.14 30.69 -25.54
N GLU A 158 -8.55 29.61 -26.03
CA GLU A 158 -8.33 29.36 -27.47
C GLU A 158 -9.53 28.75 -28.18
N THR A 159 -10.39 28.05 -27.44
CA THR A 159 -11.70 27.54 -27.91
C THR A 159 -12.83 28.15 -27.07
N PRO A 160 -13.13 29.46 -27.24
CA PRO A 160 -14.32 30.03 -26.64
C PRO A 160 -15.54 29.31 -27.23
N ASP A 161 -16.39 28.74 -26.38
CA ASP A 161 -17.61 28.01 -26.74
C ASP A 161 -18.27 28.53 -28.03
N ASP A 162 -18.28 27.73 -29.09
CA ASP A 162 -19.07 27.92 -30.31
C ASP A 162 -20.58 27.67 -30.07
N VAL A 163 -21.07 28.02 -28.87
CA VAL A 163 -22.48 27.89 -28.48
C VAL A 163 -23.11 29.29 -28.43
N LYS A 164 -23.33 29.88 -29.61
CA LYS A 164 -24.48 30.75 -29.93
C LYS A 164 -24.40 31.33 -31.35
N LYS A 165 -24.71 30.51 -32.36
CA LYS A 165 -25.46 30.97 -33.55
C LYS A 165 -26.51 29.92 -33.99
N GLY A 166 -27.26 29.41 -33.02
CA GLY A 166 -28.63 28.93 -33.26
C GLY A 166 -29.58 30.09 -32.97
N GLY A 167 -29.74 31.00 -33.94
CA GLY A 167 -30.57 32.18 -33.80
C GLY A 167 -31.15 32.59 -35.15
N TYR A 168 -32.39 32.14 -35.38
CA TYR A 168 -33.40 32.64 -36.33
C TYR A 168 -32.99 32.82 -37.81
N LEU A 169 -33.49 31.91 -38.66
CA LEU A 169 -34.55 32.18 -39.64
C LEU A 169 -35.07 30.86 -40.23
#